data_AF-A0A1B9IS80-F1
#
_entry.id   AF-A0A1B9IS80-F1
#
_cell.length_a   1.000
_cell.length_b   1.000
_cell.length_c   1.000
_cell.angle_alpha   90.00
_cell.angle_beta   90.00
_cell.angle_gamma   90.00
#
_symmetry.space_group_name_H-M   'P 1'
#
loop_
_entity.id
_entity.type
_entity.pdbx_description
1 polymer ?
#
loop_
_entity_poly.entity_id
_entity_poly.type
_entity_poly.pdbx_seq_one_letter_code
_entity_poly.pdbx_strand_id
1 'polypeptide(L)'
;MVHPIPLTPRWMILYGVILLSGISIWFMRDDQGGFSSLDSLSLPTSLSNPFSSARCPLSCQPDPFSHRGLLTYPSIERYNETRWIPLPPYSSDHKIKLSQVDYTGSIDPEIEGRLAEQSTARLNREELIEDETEWEWLKGRLVVFLVPYTTRPTDDRNNVEQLCGEIHGKLKSWGGHVGGFCHVERIDLTIVWWFSYGLVDDESLDLWRKLEARPITFENRIKDVFLPAMRSDGIDKIPDLMVVSSLFWDEGFIRDYPQLYPPNPPLPANHRDRPGFLLGQIQWHQSRLSDLFTYLREIYDKPDLPLMFRTRHIRSNMNYGGGLKIVQIDQGARDVCEAMGVKIFRWGDLLEGVSDYYDKDQHFPLGPNTYLFGDMTFFYLRKALSPGCWTCKD
;
A
#
# COMPACT_ATOMS: atom_id res chain seq x y z
N MET A 1 -6.65 -64.28 -3.35
CA MET A 1 -6.88 -64.00 -4.79
C MET A 1 -7.29 -62.55 -4.92
N VAL A 2 -6.62 -61.75 -5.75
CA VAL A 2 -7.03 -60.36 -6.02
C VAL A 2 -7.95 -60.40 -7.24
N HIS A 3 -9.20 -59.95 -7.11
CA HIS A 3 -10.10 -59.87 -8.25
C HIS A 3 -9.73 -58.65 -9.12
N PRO A 4 -9.70 -58.79 -10.46
CA PRO A 4 -9.49 -57.67 -11.35
C PRO A 4 -10.68 -56.70 -11.25
N ILE A 5 -10.40 -55.43 -10.96
CA ILE A 5 -11.41 -54.37 -10.97
C ILE A 5 -11.86 -54.16 -12.41
N PRO A 6 -13.16 -54.23 -12.74
CA PRO A 6 -13.63 -54.00 -14.10
C PRO A 6 -13.38 -52.55 -14.50
N LEU A 7 -12.65 -52.35 -15.61
CA LEU A 7 -12.39 -51.04 -16.21
C LEU A 7 -13.68 -50.43 -16.74
N THR A 8 -14.36 -49.64 -15.91
CA THR A 8 -15.45 -48.78 -16.37
C THR A 8 -14.88 -47.59 -17.16
N PRO A 9 -15.66 -46.95 -18.06
CA PRO A 9 -15.18 -45.83 -18.87
C PRO A 9 -14.55 -44.68 -18.07
N ARG A 10 -15.01 -44.45 -16.83
CA ARG A 10 -14.43 -43.45 -15.91
C ARG A 10 -12.96 -43.74 -15.57
N TRP A 11 -12.58 -45.01 -15.39
CA TRP A 11 -11.19 -45.35 -15.09
C TRP A 11 -10.28 -45.19 -16.30
N MET A 12 -10.75 -45.50 -17.52
CA MET A 12 -9.94 -45.25 -18.72
C MET A 12 -9.65 -43.76 -18.95
N ILE A 13 -10.60 -42.86 -18.63
CA ILE A 13 -10.37 -41.41 -18.68
C ILE A 13 -9.29 -41.01 -17.66
N LEU A 14 -9.38 -41.50 -16.41
CA LEU A 14 -8.40 -41.18 -15.36
C LEU A 14 -6.98 -41.65 -15.73
N TYR A 15 -6.84 -42.89 -16.21
CA TYR A 15 -5.56 -43.43 -16.67
C TYR A 15 -5.03 -42.65 -17.90
N GLY A 16 -5.89 -42.25 -18.84
CA GLY A 16 -5.51 -41.43 -19.98
C GLY A 16 -4.95 -40.06 -19.58
N VAL A 17 -5.60 -39.37 -18.63
CA VAL A 17 -5.12 -38.09 -18.10
C VAL A 17 -3.75 -38.24 -17.41
N ILE A 18 -3.59 -39.26 -16.56
CA ILE A 18 -2.32 -39.52 -15.86
C ILE A 18 -1.19 -39.83 -16.86
N LEU A 19 -1.46 -40.64 -17.89
CA LEU A 19 -0.46 -40.99 -18.91
C LEU A 19 -0.03 -39.76 -19.72
N LEU A 20 -0.99 -38.92 -20.15
CA LEU A 20 -0.71 -37.68 -20.87
C LEU A 20 0.08 -36.68 -20.02
N SER A 21 -0.27 -36.52 -18.73
CA SER A 21 0.50 -35.67 -17.80
C SER A 21 1.95 -36.15 -17.63
N GLY A 22 2.17 -37.47 -17.52
CA GLY A 22 3.51 -38.05 -17.44
C GLY A 22 4.35 -37.79 -18.71
N ILE A 23 3.73 -37.88 -19.89
CA ILE A 23 4.37 -37.60 -21.18
C ILE A 23 4.75 -36.11 -21.29
N SER A 24 3.87 -35.19 -20.90
CA SER A 24 4.17 -33.74 -20.90
C SER A 24 5.34 -33.38 -19.98
N ILE A 25 5.42 -33.98 -18.79
CA ILE A 25 6.53 -33.77 -17.84
C ILE A 25 7.84 -34.35 -18.40
N TRP A 26 7.78 -35.44 -19.16
CA TRP A 26 8.96 -36.03 -19.80
C TRP A 26 9.51 -35.12 -20.91
N PHE A 27 8.66 -34.59 -21.79
CA PHE A 27 9.08 -33.64 -22.83
C PHE A 27 9.61 -32.30 -22.26
N MET A 28 9.09 -31.83 -21.13
CA MET A 28 9.63 -30.63 -20.44
C MET A 28 11.02 -30.84 -19.81
N ARG A 29 11.54 -32.07 -19.77
CA ARG A 29 12.84 -32.37 -19.14
C ARG A 29 14.03 -32.35 -20.10
N ASP A 30 13.80 -32.50 -21.41
CA ASP A 30 14.86 -32.55 -22.44
C ASP A 30 15.25 -31.17 -23.00
N ASP A 31 14.47 -30.11 -22.72
CA ASP A 31 14.65 -28.78 -23.30
C ASP A 31 15.70 -27.91 -22.55
N GLN A 32 16.87 -28.48 -22.24
CA GLN A 32 18.03 -27.72 -21.70
C GLN A 32 18.83 -26.99 -22.79
N GLY A 33 18.20 -26.68 -23.93
CA GLY A 33 18.83 -26.11 -25.12
C GLY A 33 18.67 -24.60 -25.27
N GLY A 34 19.55 -23.82 -24.62
CA GLY A 34 19.94 -22.49 -25.12
C GLY A 34 19.12 -21.27 -24.66
N PHE A 35 19.54 -20.68 -23.54
CA PHE A 35 19.41 -19.24 -23.30
C PHE A 35 20.80 -18.60 -23.22
N SER A 36 21.27 -18.08 -24.35
CA SER A 36 22.61 -17.48 -24.50
C SER A 36 22.56 -16.17 -25.28
N SER A 37 21.75 -15.20 -24.82
CA SER A 37 21.85 -13.79 -25.22
C SER A 37 21.07 -12.85 -24.28
N LEU A 38 21.61 -12.59 -23.08
CA LEU A 38 21.14 -11.49 -22.21
C LEU A 38 22.27 -10.57 -21.68
N ASP A 39 23.48 -10.70 -22.24
CA ASP A 39 24.70 -10.00 -21.79
C ASP A 39 24.80 -8.52 -22.22
N SER A 40 23.68 -7.80 -22.32
CA SER A 40 23.66 -6.38 -22.73
C SER A 40 22.82 -5.44 -21.86
N LEU A 41 22.15 -5.95 -20.82
CA LEU A 41 21.62 -5.10 -19.74
C LEU A 41 22.72 -4.81 -18.72
N SER A 42 23.57 -3.84 -19.05
CA SER A 42 24.53 -3.25 -18.11
C SER A 42 23.77 -2.48 -17.02
N LEU A 43 23.38 -3.18 -15.95
CA LEU A 43 22.87 -2.57 -14.73
C LEU A 43 23.90 -1.55 -14.21
N PRO A 44 23.50 -0.32 -13.86
CA PRO A 44 24.43 0.67 -13.34
C PRO A 44 25.08 0.15 -12.05
N THR A 45 26.40 0.17 -12.03
CA THR A 45 27.20 -0.36 -10.93
C THR A 45 26.92 0.39 -9.63
N SER A 46 26.33 -0.30 -8.66
CA SER A 46 26.40 -0.01 -7.21
C SER A 46 26.43 1.48 -6.86
N LEU A 47 25.29 2.17 -7.01
CA LEU A 47 25.07 3.39 -6.24
C LEU A 47 25.21 3.03 -4.75
N SER A 48 26.26 3.54 -4.12
CA SER A 48 26.47 3.37 -2.68
C SER A 48 25.37 4.12 -1.95
N ASN A 49 24.32 3.40 -1.55
CA ASN A 49 23.12 3.99 -0.96
C ASN A 49 23.50 4.74 0.32
N PRO A 50 23.41 6.09 0.36
CA PRO A 50 23.89 6.89 1.49
C PRO A 50 23.09 6.65 2.78
N PHE A 51 21.93 5.97 2.68
CA PHE A 51 21.08 5.59 3.80
C PHE A 51 21.45 4.23 4.44
N SER A 52 22.61 3.63 4.11
CA SER A 52 22.90 2.23 4.44
C SER A 52 24.16 1.98 5.28
N SER A 53 24.14 2.33 6.58
CA SER A 53 25.00 1.68 7.60
C SER A 53 24.67 1.96 9.08
N ALA A 54 23.90 3.00 9.39
CA ALA A 54 23.61 3.37 10.78
C ALA A 54 22.64 2.36 11.44
N ARG A 55 23.09 1.71 12.52
CA ARG A 55 22.18 1.00 13.46
C ARG A 55 21.18 2.00 14.03
N CYS A 56 19.92 1.61 14.18
CA CYS A 56 18.93 2.45 14.86
C CYS A 56 19.40 2.84 16.28
N PRO A 57 19.22 4.10 16.70
CA PRO A 57 19.30 4.48 18.10
C PRO A 57 18.47 3.55 19.00
N LEU A 58 18.95 3.26 20.21
CA LEU A 58 18.24 2.39 21.17
C LEU A 58 16.89 2.95 21.63
N SER A 59 16.64 4.24 21.40
CA SER A 59 15.36 4.91 21.63
C SER A 59 14.31 4.67 20.53
N CYS A 60 14.70 4.08 19.39
CA CYS A 60 13.77 3.81 18.30
C CYS A 60 12.99 2.53 18.58
N GLN A 61 11.67 2.64 18.66
CA GLN A 61 10.80 1.47 18.73
C GLN A 61 10.91 0.65 17.43
N PRO A 62 11.06 -0.69 17.51
CA PRO A 62 10.95 -1.56 16.35
C PRO A 62 9.61 -1.37 15.65
N ASP A 63 9.56 -1.49 14.33
CA ASP A 63 8.29 -1.39 13.58
C ASP A 63 7.44 -2.66 13.75
N PRO A 64 6.29 -2.61 14.46
CA PRO A 64 5.44 -3.80 14.65
C PRO A 64 4.67 -4.15 13.36
N PHE A 65 4.50 -3.21 12.44
CA PHE A 65 3.78 -3.37 11.17
C PHE A 65 4.70 -3.89 10.04
N SER A 66 6.02 -3.90 10.26
CA SER A 66 6.99 -4.51 9.34
C SER A 66 6.83 -6.04 9.24
N HIS A 67 6.28 -6.69 10.25
CA HIS A 67 6.12 -8.15 10.34
C HIS A 67 4.72 -8.62 9.93
N ARG A 68 4.63 -9.86 9.42
CA ARG A 68 3.34 -10.55 9.23
C ARG A 68 2.68 -10.79 10.58
N GLY A 69 1.35 -10.76 10.63
CA GLY A 69 0.60 -10.68 11.88
C GLY A 69 -0.87 -11.07 11.71
N LEU A 70 -1.60 -10.89 12.80
CA LEU A 70 -3.05 -11.06 12.91
C LEU A 70 -3.68 -9.67 13.17
N LEU A 71 -4.70 -9.32 12.40
CA LEU A 71 -5.63 -8.26 12.77
C LEU A 71 -6.67 -8.82 13.74
N THR A 72 -6.82 -8.24 14.93
CA THR A 72 -7.80 -8.69 15.93
C THR A 72 -8.48 -7.54 16.64
N TYR A 73 -9.68 -7.76 17.13
CA TYR A 73 -10.48 -6.82 17.93
C TYR A 73 -11.47 -7.63 18.80
N PRO A 74 -11.85 -7.16 20.02
CA PRO A 74 -12.57 -8.00 20.99
C PRO A 74 -13.99 -8.40 20.56
N SER A 75 -14.72 -7.52 19.87
CA SER A 75 -16.06 -7.79 19.34
C SER A 75 -16.42 -6.79 18.24
N ILE A 76 -17.52 -7.02 17.51
CA ILE A 76 -18.00 -6.11 16.45
C ILE A 76 -18.31 -4.72 17.03
N GLU A 77 -18.78 -4.65 18.28
CA GLU A 77 -19.10 -3.42 19.00
C GLU A 77 -17.85 -2.70 19.53
N ARG A 78 -16.70 -3.40 19.60
CA ARG A 78 -15.40 -2.90 20.07
C ARG A 78 -14.35 -2.93 18.96
N TYR A 79 -14.76 -2.69 17.72
CA TYR A 79 -13.86 -2.64 16.57
C TYR A 79 -12.83 -1.49 16.67
N ASN A 80 -13.13 -0.46 17.46
CA ASN A 80 -12.18 0.58 17.83
C ASN A 80 -10.97 0.05 18.62
N GLU A 81 -11.09 -1.11 19.28
CA GLU A 81 -10.00 -1.74 20.02
C GLU A 81 -9.10 -2.66 19.15
N THR A 82 -9.03 -2.37 17.84
CA THR A 82 -8.21 -3.12 16.87
C THR A 82 -6.73 -3.14 17.23
N ARG A 83 -6.11 -4.32 17.09
CA ARG A 83 -4.66 -4.55 17.20
C ARG A 83 -4.12 -5.23 15.95
N TRP A 84 -2.89 -4.88 15.60
CA TRP A 84 -2.01 -5.74 14.83
C TRP A 84 -1.10 -6.53 15.77
N ILE A 85 -1.17 -7.86 15.73
CA ILE A 85 -0.31 -8.75 16.52
C ILE A 85 0.69 -9.42 15.57
N PRO A 86 2.00 -9.09 15.63
CA PRO A 86 3.02 -9.81 14.87
C PRO A 86 2.99 -11.31 15.18
N LEU A 87 3.09 -12.15 14.14
CA LEU A 87 3.23 -13.59 14.33
C LEU A 87 4.58 -13.88 14.99
N PRO A 88 4.64 -14.80 15.97
CA PRO A 88 5.91 -15.21 16.54
C PRO A 88 6.82 -15.84 15.48
N PRO A 89 8.15 -15.75 15.61
CA PRO A 89 9.08 -16.46 14.74
C PRO A 89 8.75 -17.94 14.65
N TYR A 90 8.77 -18.50 13.44
CA TYR A 90 8.51 -19.92 13.24
C TYR A 90 9.53 -20.77 14.01
N SER A 91 9.02 -21.71 14.82
CA SER A 91 9.83 -22.71 15.53
C SER A 91 9.26 -24.10 15.28
N SER A 92 10.13 -25.04 14.89
CA SER A 92 9.79 -26.46 14.74
C SER A 92 9.37 -27.12 16.05
N ASP A 93 9.78 -26.54 17.17
CA ASP A 93 9.70 -27.15 18.50
C ASP A 93 8.40 -26.72 19.20
N HIS A 94 7.84 -25.56 18.81
CA HIS A 94 6.62 -25.01 19.38
C HIS A 94 5.36 -25.58 18.71
N LYS A 95 5.05 -26.85 19.01
CA LYS A 95 3.88 -27.57 18.46
C LYS A 95 2.65 -27.42 19.35
N ILE A 96 1.85 -26.38 19.12
CA ILE A 96 0.53 -26.20 19.73
C ILE A 96 -0.47 -27.19 19.12
N LYS A 97 -1.22 -27.93 19.96
CA LYS A 97 -2.42 -28.66 19.53
C LYS A 97 -3.64 -27.73 19.57
N LEU A 98 -4.61 -27.92 18.66
CA LEU A 98 -5.86 -27.15 18.69
C LEU A 98 -6.59 -27.21 20.05
N SER A 99 -6.47 -28.31 20.80
CA SER A 99 -7.02 -28.45 22.16
C SER A 99 -6.29 -27.65 23.25
N GLN A 100 -5.21 -26.94 22.90
CA GLN A 100 -4.40 -26.09 23.78
C GLN A 100 -4.50 -24.61 23.38
N VAL A 101 -5.24 -24.30 22.31
CA VAL A 101 -5.50 -22.91 21.89
C VAL A 101 -6.42 -22.26 22.92
N ASP A 102 -6.07 -21.05 23.35
CA ASP A 102 -6.99 -20.22 24.13
C ASP A 102 -8.05 -19.61 23.19
N TYR A 103 -9.31 -19.99 23.41
CA TYR A 103 -10.46 -19.48 22.66
C TYR A 103 -11.15 -18.31 23.37
N THR A 104 -10.64 -17.82 24.51
CA THR A 104 -11.16 -16.59 25.15
C THR A 104 -10.80 -15.32 24.38
N GLY A 105 -9.82 -15.38 23.49
CA GLY A 105 -9.29 -14.22 22.77
C GLY A 105 -8.34 -13.36 23.61
N SER A 106 -7.89 -13.85 24.77
CA SER A 106 -6.88 -13.15 25.56
C SER A 106 -5.54 -13.07 24.81
N ILE A 107 -4.86 -11.93 24.96
CA ILE A 107 -3.50 -11.74 24.44
C ILE A 107 -2.55 -11.96 25.63
N ASP A 108 -1.47 -12.69 25.43
CA ASP A 108 -0.44 -12.86 26.46
C ASP A 108 0.13 -11.48 26.86
N PRO A 109 0.21 -11.13 28.16
CA PRO A 109 0.72 -9.82 28.59
C PRO A 109 2.13 -9.47 28.10
N GLU A 110 3.00 -10.46 27.87
CA GLU A 110 4.32 -10.26 27.28
C GLU A 110 4.23 -9.89 25.79
N ILE A 111 3.21 -10.41 25.08
CA ILE A 111 2.91 -10.00 23.70
C ILE A 111 2.26 -8.61 23.72
N GLU A 112 1.26 -8.38 24.57
CA GLU A 112 0.53 -7.11 24.66
C GLU A 112 1.46 -5.91 24.91
N GLY A 113 2.43 -6.05 25.84
CA GLY A 113 3.45 -5.03 26.12
C GLY A 113 4.45 -4.76 24.99
N ARG A 114 4.37 -5.48 23.86
CA ARG A 114 5.18 -5.27 22.64
C ARG A 114 4.35 -4.81 21.42
N LEU A 115 3.03 -4.67 21.56
CA LEU A 115 2.17 -4.21 20.47
C LEU A 115 2.29 -2.70 20.26
N ALA A 116 1.85 -2.22 19.09
CA ALA A 116 1.67 -0.79 18.86
C ALA A 116 0.66 -0.20 19.85
N GLU A 117 0.93 1.03 20.30
CA GLU A 117 -0.02 1.83 21.09
C GLU A 117 -1.31 2.08 20.28
N GLN A 118 -2.46 1.92 20.93
CA GLN A 118 -3.77 2.19 20.33
C GLN A 118 -4.13 3.69 20.35
N SER A 119 -3.28 4.52 19.77
CA SER A 119 -3.46 5.97 19.81
C SER A 119 -4.83 6.40 19.24
N THR A 120 -5.31 5.74 18.19
CA THR A 120 -6.62 6.02 17.58
C THR A 120 -7.79 5.62 18.48
N ALA A 121 -7.73 4.45 19.12
CA ALA A 121 -8.77 3.98 20.04
C ALA A 121 -8.91 4.86 21.28
N ARG A 122 -7.78 5.41 21.75
CA ARG A 122 -7.72 6.33 22.88
C ARG A 122 -8.32 7.68 22.53
N LEU A 123 -7.87 8.29 21.42
CA LEU A 123 -8.47 9.51 20.89
C LEU A 123 -9.98 9.35 20.62
N ASN A 124 -10.45 8.20 20.15
CA ASN A 124 -11.87 7.94 19.97
C ASN A 124 -12.69 8.01 21.28
N ARG A 125 -12.14 7.52 22.40
CA ARG A 125 -12.82 7.48 23.71
C ARG A 125 -12.65 8.76 24.55
N GLU A 126 -11.48 9.39 24.48
CA GLU A 126 -11.06 10.48 25.36
C GLU A 126 -11.44 11.86 24.75
N GLU A 127 -12.74 12.23 24.74
CA GLU A 127 -13.20 13.52 24.15
C GLU A 127 -12.43 14.75 24.71
N LEU A 128 -12.03 14.69 25.98
CA LEU A 128 -11.11 15.62 26.61
C LEU A 128 -9.77 14.91 26.89
N ILE A 129 -8.67 15.61 26.63
CA ILE A 129 -7.32 15.12 26.94
C ILE A 129 -7.02 15.44 28.41
N GLU A 130 -6.91 14.41 29.25
CA GLU A 130 -6.59 14.58 30.67
C GLU A 130 -5.10 14.84 30.92
N ASP A 131 -4.22 14.27 30.09
CA ASP A 131 -2.77 14.53 30.09
C ASP A 131 -2.33 15.10 28.74
N GLU A 132 -2.20 16.43 28.67
CA GLU A 132 -1.71 17.10 27.46
C GLU A 132 -0.27 16.67 27.10
N THR A 133 0.56 16.32 28.10
CA THR A 133 2.00 16.06 27.89
C THR A 133 2.26 14.84 27.03
N GLU A 134 1.35 13.87 27.03
CA GLU A 134 1.42 12.67 26.22
C GLU A 134 1.25 12.95 24.72
N TRP A 135 0.42 13.92 24.37
CA TRP A 135 0.04 14.22 22.98
C TRP A 135 0.81 15.40 22.37
N GLU A 136 1.68 16.07 23.14
CA GLU A 136 2.54 17.19 22.68
C GLU A 136 3.29 16.90 21.37
N TRP A 137 3.70 15.65 21.13
CA TRP A 137 4.44 15.29 19.92
C TRP A 137 3.58 15.39 18.64
N LEU A 138 2.24 15.32 18.75
CA LEU A 138 1.28 15.54 17.66
C LEU A 138 0.93 17.01 17.44
N LYS A 139 1.15 17.89 18.42
CA LYS A 139 0.80 19.31 18.31
C LYS A 139 1.61 19.99 17.19
N GLY A 140 0.91 20.76 16.36
CA GLY A 140 1.46 21.46 15.20
C GLY A 140 1.79 20.58 14.00
N ARG A 141 1.51 19.26 14.00
CA ARG A 141 1.98 18.34 12.96
C ARG A 141 1.17 18.35 11.68
N LEU A 142 1.80 17.92 10.59
CA LEU A 142 1.20 17.74 9.28
C LEU A 142 1.55 16.37 8.71
N VAL A 143 0.52 15.57 8.41
CA VAL A 143 0.62 14.37 7.56
C VAL A 143 -0.06 14.65 6.23
N VAL A 144 0.55 14.27 5.11
CA VAL A 144 -0.08 14.37 3.77
C VAL A 144 -0.16 13.00 3.11
N PHE A 145 -1.37 12.61 2.70
CA PHE A 145 -1.63 11.43 1.87
C PHE A 145 -1.82 11.84 0.41
N LEU A 146 -0.87 11.53 -0.48
CA LEU A 146 -1.05 11.67 -1.94
C LEU A 146 -1.49 10.33 -2.53
N VAL A 147 -2.71 10.27 -3.04
CA VAL A 147 -3.42 9.01 -3.27
C VAL A 147 -4.26 9.03 -4.56
N PRO A 148 -4.61 7.89 -5.18
CA PRO A 148 -5.29 7.86 -6.47
C PRO A 148 -6.79 7.48 -6.34
N TYR A 149 -7.69 8.39 -6.75
CA TYR A 149 -9.15 8.37 -6.60
C TYR A 149 -9.85 7.69 -7.77
N THR A 150 -10.43 6.48 -7.64
CA THR A 150 -11.39 6.01 -8.66
C THR A 150 -12.77 6.64 -8.43
N THR A 151 -13.66 6.59 -9.41
CA THR A 151 -14.78 7.53 -9.64
C THR A 151 -15.92 7.56 -8.60
N ARG A 152 -15.74 7.06 -7.37
CA ARG A 152 -16.67 7.05 -6.22
C ARG A 152 -15.84 7.22 -4.91
N PRO A 153 -16.42 7.60 -3.75
CA PRO A 153 -15.62 8.15 -2.63
C PRO A 153 -14.61 7.14 -2.11
N THR A 154 -13.33 7.53 -2.08
CA THR A 154 -12.14 6.69 -2.33
C THR A 154 -11.45 6.04 -1.16
N ASP A 155 -10.64 5.00 -1.40
CA ASP A 155 -9.87 4.25 -0.39
C ASP A 155 -9.26 5.15 0.68
N ASP A 156 -8.31 6.00 0.30
CA ASP A 156 -7.52 6.75 1.28
C ASP A 156 -8.16 8.06 1.71
N ARG A 157 -8.95 8.72 0.86
CA ARG A 157 -9.78 9.83 1.36
C ARG A 157 -10.79 9.29 2.38
N ASN A 158 -11.38 8.13 2.15
CA ASN A 158 -12.29 7.49 3.10
C ASN A 158 -11.50 7.06 4.34
N ASN A 159 -10.29 6.50 4.21
CA ASN A 159 -9.47 6.18 5.38
C ASN A 159 -9.21 7.43 6.23
N VAL A 160 -8.86 8.57 5.61
CA VAL A 160 -8.64 9.85 6.31
C VAL A 160 -9.95 10.47 6.82
N GLU A 161 -11.04 10.45 6.05
CA GLU A 161 -12.36 10.97 6.44
C GLU A 161 -12.98 10.15 7.58
N GLN A 162 -12.91 8.81 7.50
CA GLN A 162 -13.33 7.89 8.56
C GLN A 162 -12.45 8.07 9.80
N LEU A 163 -11.12 8.04 9.66
CA LEU A 163 -10.20 8.29 10.77
C LEU A 163 -10.52 9.62 11.45
N CYS A 164 -10.76 10.68 10.68
CA CYS A 164 -11.14 11.98 11.20
C CYS A 164 -12.43 11.93 12.02
N GLY A 165 -13.46 11.23 11.53
CA GLY A 165 -14.69 10.99 12.28
C GLY A 165 -14.44 10.26 13.60
N GLU A 166 -13.67 9.16 13.55
CA GLU A 166 -13.36 8.36 14.74
C GLU A 166 -12.52 9.11 15.78
N ILE A 167 -11.66 10.05 15.38
CA ILE A 167 -10.86 10.88 16.30
C ILE A 167 -11.44 12.30 16.49
N HIS A 168 -12.74 12.50 16.24
CA HIS A 168 -13.47 13.75 16.50
C HIS A 168 -12.86 14.99 15.83
N GLY A 169 -12.25 14.82 14.67
CA GLY A 169 -11.66 15.88 13.86
C GLY A 169 -12.68 16.60 12.97
N LYS A 170 -12.30 17.80 12.52
CA LYS A 170 -13.09 18.63 11.60
C LYS A 170 -12.62 18.40 10.17
N LEU A 171 -13.51 17.93 9.31
CA LEU A 171 -13.25 17.72 7.88
C LEU A 171 -13.57 18.96 7.04
N LYS A 172 -12.70 19.26 6.08
CA LYS A 172 -12.96 20.20 4.99
C LYS A 172 -12.48 19.61 3.66
N SER A 173 -13.38 19.51 2.69
CA SER A 173 -13.04 19.11 1.32
C SER A 173 -12.93 20.32 0.41
N TRP A 174 -12.00 20.27 -0.54
CA TRP A 174 -11.88 21.25 -1.63
C TRP A 174 -12.81 20.95 -2.82
N GLY A 175 -13.64 19.92 -2.70
CA GLY A 175 -14.63 19.53 -3.70
C GLY A 175 -14.07 18.66 -4.82
N GLY A 176 -15.00 18.09 -5.61
CA GLY A 176 -14.70 17.22 -6.74
C GLY A 176 -13.72 16.10 -6.39
N HIS A 177 -12.81 15.83 -7.33
CA HIS A 177 -11.64 15.01 -7.08
C HIS A 177 -10.44 15.95 -6.97
N VAL A 178 -10.22 16.53 -5.79
CA VAL A 178 -9.04 17.39 -5.54
C VAL A 178 -8.34 16.96 -4.26
N GLY A 179 -9.06 17.01 -3.13
CA GLY A 179 -8.50 16.74 -1.83
C GLY A 179 -9.29 17.38 -0.70
N GLY A 180 -8.62 17.54 0.43
CA GLY A 180 -9.12 18.19 1.62
C GLY A 180 -8.21 17.91 2.81
N PHE A 181 -8.68 18.24 4.00
CA PHE A 181 -7.99 17.92 5.24
C PHE A 181 -8.95 17.60 6.38
N CYS A 182 -8.41 16.82 7.32
CA CYS A 182 -8.89 16.66 8.68
C CYS A 182 -8.03 17.54 9.60
N HIS A 183 -8.64 18.27 10.52
CA HIS A 183 -7.93 18.93 11.61
C HIS A 183 -8.51 18.52 12.97
N VAL A 184 -7.65 18.02 13.86
CA VAL A 184 -8.01 17.50 15.18
C VAL A 184 -7.55 18.50 16.24
N GLU A 185 -8.40 19.47 16.53
CA GLU A 185 -8.10 20.68 17.32
C GLU A 185 -7.43 20.40 18.67
N ARG A 186 -7.93 19.42 19.43
CA ARG A 186 -7.39 19.04 20.75
C ARG A 186 -5.93 18.57 20.75
N ILE A 187 -5.42 18.04 19.64
CA ILE A 187 -4.02 17.61 19.47
C ILE A 187 -3.27 18.44 18.42
N ASP A 188 -3.87 19.53 17.91
CA ASP A 188 -3.34 20.38 16.82
C ASP A 188 -2.70 19.58 15.66
N LEU A 189 -3.35 18.48 15.27
CA LEU A 189 -2.91 17.63 14.17
C LEU A 189 -3.71 17.94 12.91
N THR A 190 -3.00 18.12 11.79
CA THR A 190 -3.62 18.23 10.47
C THR A 190 -3.23 17.04 9.59
N ILE A 191 -4.23 16.34 9.03
CA ILE A 191 -4.05 15.26 8.06
C ILE A 191 -4.68 15.70 6.74
N VAL A 192 -3.86 15.94 5.73
CA VAL A 192 -4.29 16.32 4.37
C VAL A 192 -4.41 15.08 3.50
N TRP A 193 -5.38 15.04 2.60
CA TRP A 193 -5.40 14.11 1.47
C TRP A 193 -5.41 14.88 0.14
N TRP A 194 -4.62 14.39 -0.81
CA TRP A 194 -4.45 14.90 -2.16
C TRP A 194 -4.79 13.81 -3.16
N PHE A 195 -5.50 14.15 -4.24
CA PHE A 195 -5.82 13.16 -5.28
C PHE A 195 -5.08 13.39 -6.61
N SER A 196 -4.23 12.42 -7.00
CA SER A 196 -3.61 12.34 -8.34
C SER A 196 -4.23 11.27 -9.25
N TYR A 197 -4.37 11.56 -10.55
CA TYR A 197 -4.84 10.61 -11.60
C TYR A 197 -3.82 9.50 -11.96
N GLY A 198 -3.00 9.08 -11.01
CA GLY A 198 -1.83 8.23 -11.22
C GLY A 198 -0.55 9.06 -11.45
N LEU A 199 0.41 8.45 -12.13
CA LEU A 199 1.73 8.98 -12.47
C LEU A 199 1.85 9.46 -13.92
N VAL A 200 0.73 9.91 -14.50
CA VAL A 200 0.65 10.38 -15.89
C VAL A 200 1.76 11.39 -16.18
N ASP A 201 2.38 11.26 -17.34
CA ASP A 201 3.60 11.95 -17.78
C ASP A 201 3.36 13.00 -18.87
N ASP A 202 2.18 13.04 -19.46
CA ASP A 202 1.81 13.99 -20.50
C ASP A 202 0.40 14.59 -20.29
N GLU A 203 0.32 15.92 -20.26
CA GLU A 203 -0.95 16.65 -20.23
C GLU A 203 -1.71 16.55 -21.57
N SER A 204 -1.08 16.24 -22.70
CA SER A 204 -1.77 16.15 -24.00
C SER A 204 -2.77 14.99 -24.10
N LEU A 205 -2.79 14.09 -23.11
CA LEU A 205 -3.58 12.87 -23.05
C LEU A 205 -5.07 13.12 -22.72
N ASP A 206 -5.76 13.92 -23.56
CA ASP A 206 -7.17 14.32 -23.43
C ASP A 206 -8.19 13.18 -23.32
N LEU A 207 -7.87 11.98 -23.83
CA LEU A 207 -8.76 10.82 -23.75
C LEU A 207 -8.63 10.09 -22.40
N TRP A 208 -7.55 10.30 -21.65
CA TRP A 208 -7.40 9.77 -20.30
C TRP A 208 -8.27 10.59 -19.35
N ARG A 209 -9.47 10.06 -19.12
CA ARG A 209 -10.53 10.69 -18.33
C ARG A 209 -10.86 12.13 -18.77
N LYS A 210 -11.21 12.30 -20.04
CA LYS A 210 -11.79 13.53 -20.62
C LYS A 210 -12.90 14.29 -19.83
N LEU A 211 -13.44 13.73 -18.76
CA LEU A 211 -14.47 14.34 -17.89
C LEU A 211 -13.89 14.91 -16.58
N GLU A 212 -12.60 14.72 -16.35
CA GLU A 212 -11.91 15.05 -15.11
C GLU A 212 -11.26 16.43 -15.15
N ALA A 213 -11.09 17.04 -13.98
CA ALA A 213 -10.54 18.39 -13.88
C ALA A 213 -9.02 18.38 -14.10
N ARG A 214 -8.56 19.09 -15.13
CA ARG A 214 -7.14 19.39 -15.38
C ARG A 214 -6.50 20.15 -14.20
N PRO A 215 -5.18 20.08 -14.01
CA PRO A 215 -4.17 19.27 -14.73
C PRO A 215 -4.17 17.78 -14.32
N ILE A 216 -3.66 16.88 -15.18
CA ILE A 216 -3.65 15.43 -14.90
C ILE A 216 -2.31 14.86 -14.43
N THR A 217 -1.19 15.50 -14.75
CA THR A 217 0.13 15.09 -14.24
C THR A 217 0.27 15.50 -12.78
N PHE A 218 1.03 14.73 -11.98
CA PHE A 218 1.15 15.02 -10.56
C PHE A 218 1.89 16.35 -10.31
N GLU A 219 2.86 16.70 -11.15
CA GLU A 219 3.68 17.91 -11.03
C GLU A 219 2.80 19.16 -11.09
N ASN A 220 2.02 19.28 -12.16
CA ASN A 220 1.10 20.41 -12.34
C ASN A 220 -0.02 20.38 -11.29
N ARG A 221 -0.51 19.21 -10.90
CA ARG A 221 -1.62 19.11 -9.94
C ARG A 221 -1.23 19.47 -8.51
N ILE A 222 -0.04 19.08 -8.08
CA ILE A 222 0.54 19.52 -6.79
C ILE A 222 0.75 21.04 -6.80
N LYS A 223 1.39 21.56 -7.85
CA LYS A 223 1.76 22.97 -7.99
C LYS A 223 0.58 23.93 -8.14
N ASP A 224 -0.36 23.59 -9.03
CA ASP A 224 -1.40 24.51 -9.50
C ASP A 224 -2.76 24.26 -8.79
N VAL A 225 -2.92 23.13 -8.08
CA VAL A 225 -4.16 22.80 -7.36
C VAL A 225 -3.92 22.58 -5.87
N PHE A 226 -3.08 21.62 -5.47
CA PHE A 226 -3.01 21.22 -4.06
C PHE A 226 -2.31 22.24 -3.15
N LEU A 227 -1.12 22.71 -3.53
CA LEU A 227 -0.39 23.72 -2.74
C LEU A 227 -1.13 25.07 -2.66
N PRO A 228 -1.81 25.55 -3.72
CA PRO A 228 -2.72 26.69 -3.61
C PRO A 228 -3.90 26.43 -2.67
N ALA A 229 -4.55 25.26 -2.74
CA ALA A 229 -5.68 24.94 -1.88
C ALA A 229 -5.28 24.86 -0.39
N MET A 230 -4.16 24.19 -0.07
CA MET A 230 -3.59 24.16 1.28
C MET A 230 -3.30 25.56 1.83
N ARG A 231 -2.63 26.41 1.04
CA ARG A 231 -2.33 27.79 1.45
C ARG A 231 -3.59 28.64 1.62
N SER A 232 -4.63 28.42 0.82
CA SER A 232 -5.92 29.11 0.98
C SER A 232 -6.62 28.78 2.31
N ASP A 233 -6.29 27.64 2.91
CA ASP A 233 -6.77 27.19 4.21
C ASP A 233 -5.74 27.35 5.35
N GLY A 234 -4.69 28.15 5.11
CA GLY A 234 -3.66 28.45 6.12
C GLY A 234 -2.66 27.32 6.37
N ILE A 235 -2.69 26.25 5.58
CA ILE A 235 -1.78 25.10 5.70
C ILE A 235 -0.53 25.36 4.86
N ASP A 236 0.31 26.29 5.29
CA ASP A 236 1.57 26.67 4.61
C ASP A 236 2.78 26.18 5.42
N LYS A 237 2.95 24.85 5.49
CA LYS A 237 4.06 24.18 6.22
C LYS A 237 4.52 22.92 5.50
N ILE A 238 5.80 22.59 5.68
CA ILE A 238 6.39 21.34 5.20
C ILE A 238 5.80 20.16 6.00
N PRO A 239 5.39 19.04 5.35
CA PRO A 239 4.92 17.86 6.07
C PRO A 239 5.97 17.23 6.98
N ASP A 240 5.54 16.78 8.16
CA ASP A 240 6.33 15.93 9.05
C ASP A 240 6.37 14.48 8.52
N LEU A 241 5.32 14.05 7.81
CA LEU A 241 5.21 12.76 7.13
C LEU A 241 4.40 12.91 5.82
N MET A 242 4.85 12.28 4.74
CA MET A 242 4.03 12.05 3.56
C MET A 242 3.90 10.55 3.25
N VAL A 243 2.67 10.12 2.97
CA VAL A 243 2.38 8.76 2.50
C VAL A 243 1.82 8.86 1.08
N VAL A 244 2.54 8.27 0.15
CA VAL A 244 2.24 8.28 -1.29
C VAL A 244 1.68 6.94 -1.70
N SER A 245 0.64 6.90 -2.51
CA SER A 245 0.22 5.71 -3.24
C SER A 245 -0.05 6.08 -4.69
N SER A 246 0.44 5.27 -5.63
CA SER A 246 0.08 5.44 -7.04
C SER A 246 0.09 4.09 -7.76
N LEU A 247 -1.10 3.47 -7.81
CA LEU A 247 -1.25 2.06 -8.16
C LEU A 247 -2.57 1.69 -8.89
N PHE A 248 -3.74 2.31 -8.62
CA PHE A 248 -5.02 1.91 -9.30
C PHE A 248 -5.19 2.61 -10.63
N TRP A 249 -4.84 3.88 -10.62
CA TRP A 249 -4.88 4.75 -11.76
C TRP A 249 -3.77 4.40 -12.74
N ASP A 250 -2.63 3.97 -12.23
CA ASP A 250 -1.53 3.44 -13.03
C ASP A 250 -1.86 2.07 -13.64
N GLU A 251 -2.47 1.14 -12.88
CA GLU A 251 -2.98 -0.13 -13.46
C GLU A 251 -3.94 0.15 -14.62
N GLY A 252 -4.93 1.02 -14.38
CA GLY A 252 -5.91 1.40 -15.40
C GLY A 252 -5.29 2.15 -16.58
N PHE A 253 -4.38 3.08 -16.32
CA PHE A 253 -3.69 3.86 -17.35
C PHE A 253 -2.86 2.94 -18.24
N ILE A 254 -1.97 2.14 -17.66
CA ILE A 254 -1.11 1.19 -18.38
C ILE A 254 -1.95 0.18 -19.20
N ARG A 255 -3.11 -0.26 -18.67
CA ARG A 255 -4.04 -1.18 -19.36
C ARG A 255 -4.81 -0.52 -20.51
N ASP A 256 -5.24 0.72 -20.33
CA ASP A 256 -6.18 1.39 -21.24
C ASP A 256 -5.48 2.34 -22.23
N TYR A 257 -4.25 2.76 -21.94
CA TYR A 257 -3.43 3.65 -22.77
C TYR A 257 -3.36 3.22 -24.24
N PRO A 258 -3.07 1.95 -24.60
CA PRO A 258 -2.98 1.56 -26.01
C PRO A 258 -4.33 1.52 -26.75
N GLN A 259 -5.45 1.72 -26.05
CA GLN A 259 -6.78 1.83 -26.66
C GLN A 259 -7.19 3.29 -26.86
N LEU A 260 -6.82 4.14 -25.91
CA LEU A 260 -6.99 5.59 -26.00
C LEU A 260 -6.00 6.19 -27.01
N TYR A 261 -4.78 5.66 -27.06
CA TYR A 261 -3.68 6.09 -27.92
C TYR A 261 -3.10 4.88 -28.67
N PRO A 262 -3.77 4.40 -29.75
CA PRO A 262 -3.32 3.24 -30.49
C PRO A 262 -1.93 3.44 -31.11
N PRO A 263 -0.96 2.55 -30.84
CA PRO A 263 0.36 2.62 -31.47
C PRO A 263 0.29 2.26 -32.95
N ASN A 264 1.30 2.67 -33.71
CA ASN A 264 1.52 2.25 -35.08
C ASN A 264 2.87 1.49 -35.18
N PRO A 265 2.90 0.20 -35.51
CA PRO A 265 1.76 -0.65 -35.89
C PRO A 265 0.83 -1.00 -34.71
N PRO A 266 -0.44 -1.38 -34.99
CA PRO A 266 -1.41 -1.74 -33.95
C PRO A 266 -0.98 -2.93 -33.08
N LEU A 267 -1.46 -2.95 -31.82
CA LEU A 267 -1.21 -4.07 -30.92
C LEU A 267 -1.91 -5.37 -31.37
N PRO A 268 -1.39 -6.55 -30.98
CA PRO A 268 -2.09 -7.82 -31.12
C PRO A 268 -3.48 -7.79 -30.47
N ALA A 269 -4.44 -8.51 -31.07
CA ALA A 269 -5.83 -8.54 -30.59
C ALA A 269 -5.96 -8.96 -29.11
N ASN A 270 -5.08 -9.85 -28.64
CA ASN A 270 -5.06 -10.39 -27.27
C ASN A 270 -4.18 -9.59 -26.29
N HIS A 271 -3.77 -8.35 -26.60
CA HIS A 271 -2.87 -7.59 -25.72
C HIS A 271 -3.44 -7.36 -24.31
N ARG A 272 -4.77 -7.25 -24.17
CA ARG A 272 -5.46 -7.09 -22.88
C ARG A 272 -5.51 -8.38 -22.05
N ASP A 273 -5.58 -9.53 -22.71
CA ASP A 273 -5.70 -10.85 -22.07
C ASP A 273 -4.39 -11.32 -21.42
N ARG A 274 -3.32 -10.53 -21.56
CA ARG A 274 -2.04 -10.77 -20.89
C ARG A 274 -2.25 -10.71 -19.36
N PRO A 275 -1.81 -11.75 -18.63
CA PRO A 275 -2.06 -11.85 -17.19
C PRO A 275 -1.24 -10.85 -16.36
N GLY A 276 -0.17 -10.28 -16.92
CA GLY A 276 0.71 -9.31 -16.26
C GLY A 276 1.11 -8.17 -17.20
N PHE A 277 1.91 -7.24 -16.68
CA PHE A 277 2.51 -6.14 -17.42
C PHE A 277 3.79 -6.54 -18.15
N LEU A 278 4.15 -5.77 -19.17
CA LEU A 278 5.44 -5.83 -19.85
C LEU A 278 6.53 -5.12 -19.02
N LEU A 279 7.79 -5.54 -19.21
CA LEU A 279 8.94 -4.92 -18.53
C LEU A 279 8.96 -3.39 -18.71
N GLY A 280 8.77 -2.89 -19.94
CA GLY A 280 8.73 -1.44 -20.21
C GLY A 280 7.58 -0.68 -19.52
N GLN A 281 6.47 -1.37 -19.20
CA GLN A 281 5.35 -0.76 -18.45
C GLN A 281 5.68 -0.64 -16.95
N ILE A 282 6.40 -1.62 -16.39
CA ILE A 282 6.92 -1.55 -15.03
C ILE A 282 8.03 -0.51 -14.94
N GLN A 283 8.96 -0.48 -15.89
CA GLN A 283 10.03 0.53 -15.96
C GLN A 283 9.49 1.96 -16.08
N TRP A 284 8.42 2.17 -16.84
CA TRP A 284 7.71 3.46 -16.90
C TRP A 284 7.18 3.86 -15.52
N HIS A 285 6.46 2.97 -14.83
CA HIS A 285 5.92 3.25 -13.49
C HIS A 285 7.04 3.53 -12.49
N GLN A 286 8.12 2.74 -12.52
CA GLN A 286 9.30 2.95 -11.67
C GLN A 286 9.96 4.31 -11.90
N SER A 287 10.14 4.71 -13.15
CA SER A 287 10.69 6.03 -13.50
C SER A 287 9.81 7.15 -12.95
N ARG A 288 8.50 7.10 -13.22
CA ARG A 288 7.57 8.15 -12.78
C ARG A 288 7.37 8.19 -11.27
N LEU A 289 7.52 7.07 -10.57
CA LEU A 289 7.50 7.03 -9.11
C LEU A 289 8.77 7.66 -8.53
N SER A 290 9.92 7.44 -9.17
CA SER A 290 11.18 8.12 -8.84
C SER A 290 11.08 9.64 -9.08
N ASP A 291 10.49 10.06 -10.19
CA ASP A 291 10.23 11.47 -10.48
C ASP A 291 9.35 12.09 -9.38
N LEU A 292 8.26 11.41 -8.97
CA LEU A 292 7.36 11.87 -7.90
C LEU A 292 8.08 12.03 -6.56
N PHE A 293 8.89 11.06 -6.13
CA PHE A 293 9.64 11.17 -4.87
C PHE A 293 10.71 12.27 -4.91
N THR A 294 11.34 12.49 -6.07
CA THR A 294 12.30 13.58 -6.28
C THR A 294 11.57 14.92 -6.21
N TYR A 295 10.50 15.09 -6.98
CA TYR A 295 9.67 16.28 -7.04
C TYR A 295 9.12 16.68 -5.66
N LEU A 296 8.62 15.71 -4.86
CA LEU A 296 8.13 15.96 -3.51
C LEU A 296 9.23 16.49 -2.56
N ARG A 297 10.47 16.02 -2.70
CA ARG A 297 11.61 16.54 -1.93
C ARG A 297 12.02 17.94 -2.38
N GLU A 298 11.97 18.21 -3.68
CA GLU A 298 12.32 19.50 -4.28
C GLU A 298 11.32 20.62 -3.94
N ILE A 299 10.00 20.38 -4.07
CA ILE A 299 8.98 21.42 -3.81
C ILE A 299 8.94 21.91 -2.35
N TYR A 300 9.44 21.09 -1.42
CA TYR A 300 9.52 21.42 0.00
C TYR A 300 10.95 21.77 0.46
N ASP A 301 11.92 21.85 -0.47
CA ASP A 301 13.35 22.07 -0.20
C ASP A 301 13.90 21.17 0.93
N LYS A 302 13.50 19.89 0.93
CA LYS A 302 13.76 18.95 2.02
C LYS A 302 14.22 17.58 1.48
N PRO A 303 15.54 17.38 1.24
CA PRO A 303 16.08 16.13 0.72
C PRO A 303 15.78 14.89 1.57
N ASP A 304 15.63 15.07 2.89
CA ASP A 304 15.33 14.02 3.87
C ASP A 304 13.84 13.92 4.24
N LEU A 305 12.94 14.53 3.45
CA LEU A 305 11.50 14.52 3.66
C LEU A 305 11.01 13.09 3.98
N PRO A 306 10.32 12.88 5.12
CA PRO A 306 9.80 11.56 5.48
C PRO A 306 8.72 11.07 4.51
N LEU A 307 9.16 10.33 3.50
CA LEU A 307 8.31 9.72 2.47
C LEU A 307 8.07 8.24 2.78
N MET A 308 6.81 7.81 2.65
CA MET A 308 6.43 6.41 2.56
C MET A 308 5.67 6.11 1.28
N PHE A 309 5.79 4.88 0.78
CA PHE A 309 4.92 4.34 -0.26
C PHE A 309 3.92 3.34 0.33
N ARG A 310 2.62 3.60 0.17
CA ARG A 310 1.53 2.70 0.57
C ARG A 310 1.28 1.67 -0.52
N THR A 311 1.46 0.41 -0.13
CA THR A 311 1.25 -0.78 -0.96
C THR A 311 -0.22 -1.17 -1.10
N ARG A 312 -0.46 -2.14 -1.98
CA ARG A 312 -1.77 -2.72 -2.25
C ARG A 312 -2.21 -3.75 -1.23
N HIS A 313 -3.52 -3.82 -1.08
CA HIS A 313 -4.18 -5.07 -0.75
C HIS A 313 -4.49 -5.83 -2.06
N ILE A 314 -4.27 -7.15 -2.05
CA ILE A 314 -4.85 -8.06 -3.05
C ILE A 314 -6.28 -8.37 -2.61
N ARG A 315 -7.25 -8.16 -3.51
CA ARG A 315 -8.69 -8.41 -3.25
C ARG A 315 -8.99 -9.90 -3.44
N SER A 316 -9.87 -10.49 -2.63
CA SER A 316 -10.13 -11.95 -2.71
C SER A 316 -10.89 -12.40 -3.97
N ASN A 317 -11.47 -11.46 -4.75
CA ASN A 317 -12.20 -11.74 -5.99
C ASN A 317 -11.50 -11.27 -7.28
N MET A 318 -10.19 -11.00 -7.24
CA MET A 318 -9.45 -10.54 -8.43
C MET A 318 -9.37 -11.62 -9.52
N ASN A 319 -10.31 -11.57 -10.46
CA ASN A 319 -10.31 -12.41 -11.64
C ASN A 319 -9.26 -11.96 -12.68
N TYR A 320 -8.87 -12.88 -13.56
CA TYR A 320 -8.10 -12.62 -14.81
C TYR A 320 -6.86 -11.71 -14.67
N GLY A 321 -5.87 -12.15 -13.90
CA GLY A 321 -4.52 -11.54 -13.89
C GLY A 321 -4.41 -10.18 -13.16
N GLY A 322 -5.51 -9.57 -12.74
CA GLY A 322 -5.47 -8.31 -11.99
C GLY A 322 -4.59 -8.37 -10.74
N GLY A 323 -4.61 -9.49 -10.00
CA GLY A 323 -3.73 -9.72 -8.85
C GLY A 323 -2.24 -9.75 -9.23
N LEU A 324 -1.87 -10.40 -10.34
CA LEU A 324 -0.49 -10.41 -10.83
C LEU A 324 -0.04 -9.01 -11.25
N LYS A 325 -0.91 -8.24 -11.91
CA LYS A 325 -0.65 -6.85 -12.32
C LYS A 325 -0.37 -5.94 -11.11
N ILE A 326 -1.17 -6.05 -10.05
CA ILE A 326 -0.91 -5.37 -8.78
C ILE A 326 0.44 -5.79 -8.20
N VAL A 327 0.68 -7.09 -8.04
CA VAL A 327 1.93 -7.62 -7.47
C VAL A 327 3.14 -7.10 -8.26
N GLN A 328 3.09 -7.06 -9.59
CA GLN A 328 4.20 -6.60 -10.42
C GLN A 328 4.49 -5.09 -10.25
N ILE A 329 3.46 -4.24 -10.17
CA ILE A 329 3.67 -2.82 -9.89
C ILE A 329 4.17 -2.63 -8.45
N ASP A 330 3.61 -3.32 -7.47
CA ASP A 330 4.03 -3.24 -6.07
C ASP A 330 5.48 -3.71 -5.84
N GLN A 331 5.95 -4.74 -6.56
CA GLN A 331 7.37 -5.12 -6.54
C GLN A 331 8.23 -4.02 -7.16
N GLY A 332 7.88 -3.53 -8.35
CA GLY A 332 8.63 -2.45 -9.01
C GLY A 332 8.71 -1.18 -8.16
N ALA A 333 7.64 -0.83 -7.45
CA ALA A 333 7.60 0.28 -6.52
C ALA A 333 8.49 0.07 -5.29
N ARG A 334 8.57 -1.17 -4.75
CA ARG A 334 9.47 -1.51 -3.63
C ARG A 334 10.94 -1.34 -4.01
N ASP A 335 11.33 -1.75 -5.23
CA ASP A 335 12.69 -1.54 -5.74
C ASP A 335 13.07 -0.05 -5.77
N VAL A 336 12.18 0.81 -6.27
CA VAL A 336 12.36 2.28 -6.27
C VAL A 336 12.44 2.82 -4.84
N CYS A 337 11.59 2.33 -3.94
CA CYS A 337 11.58 2.78 -2.54
C CYS A 337 12.89 2.45 -1.82
N GLU A 338 13.43 1.23 -1.99
CA GLU A 338 14.73 0.86 -1.44
C GLU A 338 15.87 1.72 -2.02
N ALA A 339 15.87 1.94 -3.34
CA ALA A 339 16.88 2.76 -4.01
C ALA A 339 16.86 4.23 -3.54
N MET A 340 15.68 4.78 -3.21
CA MET A 340 15.50 6.20 -2.88
C MET A 340 15.35 6.51 -1.39
N GLY A 341 15.46 5.50 -0.50
CA GLY A 341 15.30 5.67 0.94
C GLY A 341 13.87 6.04 1.37
N VAL A 342 12.87 5.54 0.64
CA VAL A 342 11.44 5.71 0.95
C VAL A 342 10.96 4.47 1.72
N LYS A 343 10.28 4.64 2.85
CA LYS A 343 9.78 3.50 3.64
C LYS A 343 8.48 2.93 3.02
N ILE A 344 8.10 1.71 3.39
CA ILE A 344 6.85 1.10 2.91
C ILE A 344 5.77 1.22 4.00
N PHE A 345 4.65 1.86 3.68
CA PHE A 345 3.46 1.90 4.53
C PHE A 345 2.60 0.67 4.21
N ARG A 346 2.87 -0.43 4.93
CA ARG A 346 2.39 -1.79 4.59
C ARG A 346 0.88 -2.05 4.74
N TRP A 347 0.07 -1.04 5.03
CA TRP A 347 -1.35 -1.18 5.40
C TRP A 347 -2.17 -2.02 4.41
N GLY A 348 -1.86 -1.93 3.11
CA GLY A 348 -2.46 -2.79 2.09
C GLY A 348 -2.10 -4.28 2.28
N ASP A 349 -0.81 -4.60 2.45
CA ASP A 349 -0.31 -5.95 2.70
C ASP A 349 -0.99 -6.57 3.94
N LEU A 350 -1.21 -5.77 4.99
CA LEU A 350 -1.75 -6.25 6.27
C LEU A 350 -3.25 -6.56 6.21
N LEU A 351 -3.93 -6.14 5.14
CA LEU A 351 -5.37 -6.30 4.90
C LEU A 351 -5.68 -7.20 3.68
N GLU A 352 -4.69 -7.94 3.17
CA GLU A 352 -4.91 -8.94 2.11
C GLU A 352 -5.97 -9.98 2.52
N GLY A 353 -6.94 -10.22 1.64
CA GLY A 353 -7.99 -11.23 1.86
C GLY A 353 -9.06 -10.86 2.90
N VAL A 354 -9.04 -9.64 3.47
CA VAL A 354 -10.06 -9.21 4.45
C VAL A 354 -11.43 -8.95 3.77
N SER A 355 -11.49 -8.78 2.44
CA SER A 355 -12.75 -8.74 1.67
C SER A 355 -12.60 -8.87 0.15
N ASP A 356 -13.72 -9.23 -0.47
CA ASP A 356 -13.97 -9.25 -1.91
C ASP A 356 -14.14 -7.83 -2.48
N TYR A 357 -15.07 -7.05 -1.92
CA TYR A 357 -15.34 -5.63 -2.18
C TYR A 357 -16.27 -5.12 -1.08
N TYR A 358 -15.90 -4.06 -0.34
CA TYR A 358 -16.71 -3.64 0.82
C TYR A 358 -17.88 -2.70 0.44
N ASP A 359 -17.74 -1.88 -0.60
CA ASP A 359 -18.82 -1.03 -1.13
C ASP A 359 -19.30 -1.45 -2.54
N LYS A 360 -18.76 -2.58 -3.04
CA LYS A 360 -18.86 -3.10 -4.43
C LYS A 360 -17.94 -2.42 -5.45
N ASP A 361 -16.98 -1.57 -5.06
CA ASP A 361 -16.02 -0.93 -5.97
C ASP A 361 -14.56 -1.18 -5.57
N GLN A 362 -14.09 -0.57 -4.47
CA GLN A 362 -12.69 -0.70 -4.02
C GLN A 362 -12.43 -0.24 -2.58
N HIS A 363 -13.38 0.47 -1.97
CA HIS A 363 -13.19 1.23 -0.74
C HIS A 363 -13.20 0.32 0.48
N PHE A 364 -12.48 0.69 1.55
CA PHE A 364 -12.69 0.09 2.86
C PHE A 364 -13.82 0.83 3.61
N PRO A 365 -14.65 0.12 4.38
CA PRO A 365 -15.70 0.71 5.18
C PRO A 365 -15.08 1.27 6.47
N LEU A 366 -15.86 2.04 7.22
CA LEU A 366 -15.50 2.34 8.61
C LEU A 366 -15.42 1.01 9.38
N GLY A 367 -14.32 0.78 10.08
CA GLY A 367 -14.08 -0.49 10.75
C GLY A 367 -12.66 -0.66 11.32
N PRO A 368 -12.26 -1.90 11.64
CA PRO A 368 -10.93 -2.23 12.15
C PRO A 368 -9.77 -1.66 11.31
N ASN A 369 -9.92 -1.66 9.99
CA ASN A 369 -8.99 -1.09 9.02
C ASN A 369 -8.71 0.41 9.26
N THR A 370 -9.71 1.18 9.70
CA THR A 370 -9.61 2.62 9.99
C THR A 370 -8.73 2.86 11.22
N TYR A 371 -8.89 2.03 12.25
CA TYR A 371 -8.07 2.08 13.47
C TYR A 371 -6.63 1.64 13.21
N LEU A 372 -6.44 0.55 12.46
CA LEU A 372 -5.11 0.15 11.98
C LEU A 372 -4.44 1.25 11.14
N PHE A 373 -5.20 1.94 10.28
CA PHE A 373 -4.69 3.04 9.46
C PHE A 373 -4.20 4.20 10.33
N GLY A 374 -4.99 4.61 11.33
CA GLY A 374 -4.61 5.65 12.29
C GLY A 374 -3.38 5.28 13.11
N ASP A 375 -3.36 4.08 13.72
CA ASP A 375 -2.26 3.64 14.57
C ASP A 375 -0.94 3.47 13.78
N MET A 376 -0.99 2.97 12.55
CA MET A 376 0.16 2.98 11.63
C MET A 376 0.62 4.41 11.31
N THR A 377 -0.31 5.32 11.01
CA THR A 377 0.01 6.72 10.69
C THR A 377 0.69 7.41 11.86
N PHE A 378 0.17 7.25 13.07
CA PHE A 378 0.73 7.83 14.29
C PHE A 378 2.09 7.21 14.65
N PHE A 379 2.24 5.89 14.53
CA PHE A 379 3.53 5.22 14.74
C PHE A 379 4.62 5.76 13.78
N TYR A 380 4.33 5.82 12.48
CA TYR A 380 5.31 6.31 11.51
C TYR A 380 5.56 7.82 11.61
N LEU A 381 4.58 8.62 12.00
CA LEU A 381 4.78 10.05 12.32
C LEU A 381 5.73 10.20 13.52
N ARG A 382 5.50 9.45 14.61
CA ARG A 382 6.38 9.45 15.79
C ARG A 382 7.80 9.02 15.42
N LYS A 383 7.94 8.03 14.54
CA LYS A 383 9.23 7.56 14.00
C LYS A 383 9.91 8.61 13.09
N ALA A 384 9.16 9.37 12.30
CA ALA A 384 9.66 10.46 11.46
C ALA A 384 10.18 11.64 12.31
N LEU A 385 9.52 11.93 13.42
CA LEU A 385 9.89 12.99 14.37
C LEU A 385 11.04 12.60 15.31
N SER A 386 11.32 11.31 15.48
CA SER A 386 12.32 10.81 16.43
C SER A 386 13.73 10.82 15.80
N PRO A 387 14.71 11.56 16.36
CA PRO A 387 16.03 11.73 15.76
C PRO A 387 16.74 10.41 15.42
N GLY A 388 17.11 10.23 14.15
CA GLY A 388 17.79 9.03 13.64
C GLY A 388 16.91 7.79 13.44
N CYS A 389 15.67 7.78 13.95
CA CYS A 389 14.76 6.63 13.80
C CYS A 389 14.13 6.54 12.40
N TRP A 390 14.03 7.66 11.68
CA TRP A 390 13.58 7.63 10.29
C TRP A 390 14.62 7.04 9.34
N THR A 391 15.87 7.49 9.44
CA THR A 391 16.94 7.14 8.49
C THR A 391 17.57 5.77 8.73
N CYS A 392 17.31 5.13 9.87
CA CYS A 392 17.83 3.79 10.13
C CYS A 392 17.03 2.70 9.39
N LYS A 393 17.72 1.58 9.12
CA LYS A 393 17.11 0.33 8.64
C LYS A 393 16.73 -0.50 9.87
N ASP A 394 15.49 -1.00 9.84
CA ASP A 394 14.90 -1.90 10.84
C ASP A 394 15.43 -3.35 10.66
#